data_AF-A0A2E8K2E6-F1
#
_entry.id   AF-A0A2E8K2E6-F1
#
_cell.length_a   1.000
_cell.length_b   1.000
_cell.length_c   1.000
_cell.angle_alpha   90.00
_cell.angle_beta   90.00
_cell.angle_gamma   90.00
#
_symmetry.space_group_name_H-M   'P 1'
#
loop_
_entity.id
_entity.type
_entity.pdbx_description
1 polymer ?
#
loop_
_entity_poly.entity_id
_entity_poly.type
_entity_poly.pdbx_seq_one_letter_code
_entity_poly.pdbx_strand_id
1 'polypeptide(L)'
;MTTLQPYRRTLVTKDTYDAMRRVELAAKEYGSIQVEYDGVSAEHASWDGVKQDPGPLDLPPHLSMRPTGREVYLSLAGLDDPMQRLAVLWSIVVPLGFMPWDRYPVPSPTSHVFHYVGPWSTVGDFLHGEGRGDLAWPSMCCAAQIEVGRWDGNHTTERTIQTHMHRLGIHCGPVDGNIGPVTISAMKALGLNGLESLRAAEALVNMSTPPVLPQARQQGHVVLGGVPMQAFTSGGVHTVETRNGYALTVDGPGRLILTVGE
;
A
#
# COMPACT_ATOMS: atom_id res chain seq x y z
N MET A 1 8.43 14.85 7.55
CA MET A 1 8.37 14.26 6.19
C MET A 1 9.29 13.06 6.13
N THR A 2 8.88 11.99 5.46
CA THR A 2 9.69 10.80 5.28
C THR A 2 10.73 11.05 4.19
N THR A 3 12.00 10.83 4.50
CA THR A 3 13.10 11.02 3.55
C THR A 3 13.26 9.79 2.66
N LEU A 4 13.36 10.01 1.35
CA LEU A 4 13.76 8.96 0.41
C LEU A 4 15.25 8.69 0.55
N GLN A 5 15.64 7.43 0.57
CA GLN A 5 17.03 7.00 0.63
C GLN A 5 17.41 6.21 -0.62
N PRO A 6 18.67 6.32 -1.08
CA PRO A 6 19.15 5.51 -2.19
C PRO A 6 19.08 4.01 -1.88
N TYR A 7 18.61 3.24 -2.86
CA TYR A 7 18.69 1.79 -2.86
C TYR A 7 19.10 1.31 -4.24
N ARG A 8 20.33 0.79 -4.36
CA ARG A 8 20.94 0.48 -5.66
C ARG A 8 20.89 1.71 -6.58
N ARG A 9 20.16 1.66 -7.70
CA ARG A 9 20.01 2.76 -8.67
C ARG A 9 18.69 3.55 -8.51
N THR A 10 18.00 3.37 -7.39
CA THR A 10 16.63 3.86 -7.16
C THR A 10 16.53 4.68 -5.87
N LEU A 11 15.37 5.30 -5.66
CA LEU A 11 14.99 5.95 -4.40
C LEU A 11 13.81 5.23 -3.76
N VAL A 12 13.93 4.89 -2.47
CA VAL A 12 12.88 4.22 -1.71
C VAL A 12 12.70 4.84 -0.32
N THR A 13 11.53 4.66 0.27
CA THR A 13 11.33 4.95 1.70
C THR A 13 12.05 3.91 2.58
N LYS A 14 12.30 4.24 3.85
CA LYS A 14 12.98 3.32 4.78
C LYS A 14 12.25 1.99 4.97
N ASP A 15 10.93 2.03 5.09
CA ASP A 15 10.09 0.84 5.24
C ASP A 15 10.09 -0.04 3.97
N THR A 16 10.09 0.57 2.78
CA THR A 16 10.25 -0.16 1.51
C THR A 16 11.63 -0.81 1.42
N TYR A 17 12.69 -0.10 1.83
CA TYR A 17 14.04 -0.69 1.94
C TYR A 17 14.05 -1.91 2.87
N ASP A 18 13.50 -1.77 4.09
CA ASP A 18 13.49 -2.86 5.07
C ASP A 18 12.66 -4.05 4.55
N ALA A 19 11.56 -3.80 3.84
CA ALA A 19 10.77 -4.84 3.18
C ALA A 19 11.54 -5.55 2.05
N MET A 20 12.26 -4.80 1.22
CA MET A 20 13.13 -5.37 0.18
C MET A 20 14.24 -6.25 0.77
N ARG A 21 14.83 -5.86 1.91
CA ARG A 21 15.81 -6.70 2.61
C ARG A 21 15.21 -8.02 3.10
N ARG A 22 13.95 -8.02 3.54
CA ARG A 22 13.24 -9.26 3.90
C ARG A 22 12.97 -10.13 2.68
N VAL A 23 12.64 -9.54 1.53
CA VAL A 23 12.48 -10.28 0.26
C VAL A 23 13.79 -10.97 -0.14
N GLU A 24 14.91 -10.26 -0.07
CA GLU A 24 16.23 -10.83 -0.38
C GLU A 24 16.61 -11.97 0.57
N LEU A 25 16.21 -11.91 1.84
CA LEU A 25 16.44 -12.99 2.80
C LEU A 25 15.53 -14.19 2.53
N ALA A 26 14.24 -13.97 2.31
CA ALA A 26 13.28 -15.03 2.02
C ALA A 26 13.62 -15.77 0.71
N ALA A 27 14.06 -15.05 -0.32
CA ALA A 27 14.47 -15.66 -1.59
C ALA A 27 15.64 -16.64 -1.43
N LYS A 28 16.57 -16.39 -0.50
CA LYS A 28 17.70 -17.30 -0.21
C LYS A 28 17.26 -18.64 0.37
N GLU A 29 16.11 -18.69 1.04
CA GLU A 29 15.56 -19.94 1.58
C GLU A 29 15.08 -20.88 0.46
N TYR A 30 14.78 -20.34 -0.73
CA TYR A 30 14.40 -21.09 -1.92
C TYR A 30 15.59 -21.61 -2.74
N GLY A 31 16.82 -21.52 -2.22
CA GLY A 31 18.03 -22.08 -2.84
C GLY A 31 18.67 -21.15 -3.87
N SER A 32 18.84 -21.61 -5.12
CA SER A 32 19.56 -20.88 -6.19
C SER A 32 18.76 -19.75 -6.84
N ILE A 33 17.59 -19.42 -6.29
CA ILE A 33 16.69 -18.42 -6.85
C ILE A 33 17.16 -17.02 -6.42
N GLN A 34 17.25 -16.11 -7.38
CA GLN A 34 17.63 -14.72 -7.13
C GLN A 34 16.50 -13.78 -7.53
N VAL A 35 16.03 -12.98 -6.56
CA VAL A 35 15.14 -11.85 -6.84
C VAL A 35 15.99 -10.70 -7.38
N GLU A 36 15.68 -10.32 -8.60
CA GLU A 36 16.20 -9.14 -9.25
C GLU A 36 15.34 -7.93 -8.87
N TYR A 37 16.01 -6.80 -8.70
CA TYR A 37 15.37 -5.56 -8.32
C TYR A 37 15.77 -4.49 -9.31
N ASP A 38 14.74 -3.86 -9.86
CA ASP A 38 14.79 -2.57 -10.50
C ASP A 38 13.76 -1.64 -9.80
N GLY A 39 13.70 -0.38 -10.21
CA GLY A 39 12.72 0.53 -9.67
C GLY A 39 12.84 1.92 -10.26
N VAL A 40 12.35 2.90 -9.52
CA VAL A 40 12.29 4.27 -10.02
C VAL A 40 13.60 4.99 -9.72
N SER A 41 14.29 5.42 -10.78
CA SER A 41 15.49 6.25 -10.66
C SER A 41 15.18 7.58 -9.96
N ALA A 42 16.21 8.22 -9.40
CA ALA A 42 16.05 9.52 -8.75
C ALA A 42 15.47 10.61 -9.68
N GLU A 43 15.83 10.55 -10.97
CA GLU A 43 15.33 11.46 -12.02
C GLU A 43 13.82 11.29 -12.25
N HIS A 44 13.34 10.04 -12.26
CA HIS A 44 11.93 9.73 -12.50
C HIS A 44 11.06 9.74 -11.23
N ALA A 45 11.65 9.95 -10.05
CA ALA A 45 10.94 10.01 -8.76
C ALA A 45 10.35 11.40 -8.47
N SER A 46 9.67 12.00 -9.46
CA SER A 46 9.01 13.31 -9.38
C SER A 46 7.84 13.40 -10.38
N TRP A 47 6.98 14.41 -10.25
CA TRP A 47 5.90 14.62 -11.22
C TRP A 47 6.43 14.86 -12.63
N ASP A 48 7.48 15.66 -12.79
CA ASP A 48 8.10 15.91 -14.10
C ASP A 48 8.78 14.66 -14.65
N GLY A 49 9.42 13.88 -13.79
CA GLY A 49 9.95 12.57 -14.14
C GLY A 49 8.88 11.62 -14.67
N VAL A 50 7.72 11.55 -14.01
CA VAL A 50 6.57 10.75 -14.48
C VAL A 50 5.98 11.27 -15.78
N LYS A 51 5.97 12.59 -16.03
CA LYS A 51 5.52 13.15 -17.32
C LYS A 51 6.46 12.78 -18.47
N GLN A 52 7.76 12.64 -18.19
CA GLN A 52 8.78 12.28 -19.19
C GLN A 52 8.78 10.77 -19.47
N ASP A 53 8.68 9.98 -18.41
CA ASP A 53 8.56 8.53 -18.44
C ASP A 53 7.47 8.12 -17.44
N PRO A 54 6.26 7.78 -17.89
CA PRO A 54 5.18 7.36 -16.99
C PRO A 54 5.38 5.91 -16.50
N GLY A 55 6.29 5.16 -17.12
CA GLY A 55 6.67 3.82 -16.71
C GLY A 55 5.70 2.75 -17.20
N PRO A 56 5.79 1.54 -16.64
CA PRO A 56 5.03 0.39 -17.13
C PRO A 56 3.51 0.54 -16.96
N LEU A 57 3.06 1.38 -16.01
CA LEU A 57 1.65 1.59 -15.71
C LEU A 57 0.99 2.70 -16.55
N ASP A 58 1.78 3.52 -17.25
CA ASP A 58 1.31 4.68 -18.03
C ASP A 58 0.36 5.62 -17.24
N LEU A 59 0.60 5.78 -15.93
CA LEU A 59 -0.26 6.56 -15.04
C LEU A 59 0.17 8.03 -15.01
N PRO A 60 -0.80 8.98 -14.91
CA PRO A 60 -0.47 10.38 -14.71
C PRO A 60 0.15 10.61 -13.32
N PRO A 61 0.92 11.69 -13.12
CA PRO A 61 1.68 11.92 -11.88
C PRO A 61 0.88 11.84 -10.58
N HIS A 62 -0.35 12.36 -10.55
CA HIS A 62 -1.21 12.35 -9.37
C HIS A 62 -1.76 10.95 -9.00
N LEU A 63 -1.68 9.98 -9.91
CA LEU A 63 -2.06 8.58 -9.69
C LEU A 63 -0.87 7.64 -9.63
N SER A 64 0.36 8.16 -9.72
CA SER A 64 1.57 7.35 -9.76
C SER A 64 2.20 7.20 -8.36
N MET A 65 2.63 5.98 -8.03
CA MET A 65 3.44 5.72 -6.84
C MET A 65 4.94 5.96 -7.09
N ARG A 66 5.36 6.20 -8.35
CA ARG A 66 6.77 6.40 -8.70
C ARG A 66 7.47 7.52 -7.90
N PRO A 67 6.86 8.68 -7.64
CA PRO A 67 7.49 9.74 -6.84
C PRO A 67 7.66 9.38 -5.37
N THR A 68 7.03 8.31 -4.89
CA THR A 68 6.91 8.01 -3.46
C THR A 68 8.01 7.09 -2.94
N GLY A 69 8.78 6.46 -3.83
CA GLY A 69 9.73 5.41 -3.45
C GLY A 69 9.08 4.13 -2.91
N ARG A 70 7.79 3.92 -3.20
CA ARG A 70 7.01 2.73 -2.82
C ARG A 70 6.67 1.82 -4.00
N GLU A 71 6.91 2.26 -5.24
CA GLU A 71 6.80 1.43 -6.44
C GLU A 71 8.15 0.78 -6.75
N VAL A 72 8.14 -0.54 -6.96
CA VAL A 72 9.33 -1.34 -7.25
C VAL A 72 9.06 -2.33 -8.37
N TYR A 73 10.13 -2.71 -9.07
CA TYR A 73 10.07 -3.64 -10.19
C TYR A 73 10.85 -4.90 -9.84
N LEU A 74 10.16 -6.02 -9.72
CA LEU A 74 10.73 -7.26 -9.24
C LEU A 74 10.63 -8.34 -10.31
N SER A 75 11.74 -9.03 -10.55
CA SER A 75 11.82 -10.22 -11.38
C SER A 75 12.56 -11.32 -10.65
N LEU A 76 12.50 -12.52 -11.20
CA LEU A 76 13.16 -13.70 -10.64
C LEU A 76 14.06 -14.32 -11.72
N ALA A 77 15.32 -14.58 -11.38
CA ALA A 77 16.23 -15.30 -12.25
C ALA A 77 16.30 -16.79 -11.85
N GLY A 78 16.66 -17.66 -12.80
CA GLY A 78 16.97 -19.07 -12.55
C GLY A 78 15.84 -20.08 -12.78
N LEU A 79 14.70 -19.67 -13.37
CA LEU A 79 13.62 -20.56 -13.79
C LEU A 79 13.23 -20.29 -15.24
N ASP A 80 13.05 -21.34 -16.05
CA ASP A 80 12.79 -21.20 -17.50
C ASP A 80 11.34 -20.82 -17.82
N ASP A 81 10.36 -21.34 -17.07
CA ASP A 81 8.94 -21.05 -17.29
C ASP A 81 8.53 -19.69 -16.69
N PRO A 82 8.04 -18.72 -17.51
CA PRO A 82 7.60 -17.41 -17.02
C PRO A 82 6.45 -17.49 -16.02
N MET A 83 5.54 -18.46 -16.16
CA MET A 83 4.39 -18.61 -15.26
C MET A 83 4.86 -19.08 -13.88
N GLN A 84 5.66 -20.16 -13.83
CA GLN A 84 6.26 -20.64 -12.60
C GLN A 84 7.13 -19.58 -11.93
N ARG A 85 7.92 -18.84 -12.71
CA ARG A 85 8.77 -17.74 -12.23
C ARG A 85 7.94 -16.66 -11.50
N LEU A 86 6.84 -16.23 -12.11
CA LEU A 86 5.96 -15.22 -11.54
C LEU A 86 5.22 -15.74 -10.29
N ALA A 87 4.74 -16.98 -10.32
CA ALA A 87 4.09 -17.62 -9.18
C ALA A 87 5.04 -17.73 -7.98
N VAL A 88 6.29 -18.15 -8.20
CA VAL A 88 7.31 -18.22 -7.15
C VAL A 88 7.63 -16.82 -6.63
N LEU A 89 7.83 -15.83 -7.50
CA LEU A 89 8.05 -14.45 -7.10
C LEU A 89 6.93 -13.95 -6.17
N TRP A 90 5.66 -14.14 -6.58
CA TRP A 90 4.50 -13.73 -5.79
C TRP A 90 4.43 -14.43 -4.43
N SER A 91 4.77 -15.72 -4.38
CA SER A 91 4.82 -16.49 -3.13
C SER A 91 5.84 -15.95 -2.12
N ILE A 92 6.85 -15.21 -2.58
CA ILE A 92 7.87 -14.57 -1.74
C ILE A 92 7.46 -13.15 -1.38
N VAL A 93 7.07 -12.33 -2.36
CA VAL A 93 6.93 -10.87 -2.17
C VAL A 93 5.60 -10.47 -1.54
N VAL A 94 4.50 -11.14 -1.89
CA VAL A 94 3.15 -10.78 -1.41
C VAL A 94 2.99 -10.98 0.10
N PRO A 95 3.45 -12.11 0.70
CA PRO A 95 3.42 -12.28 2.15
C PRO A 95 4.23 -11.21 2.91
N LEU A 96 5.24 -10.64 2.27
CA LEU A 96 6.09 -9.59 2.84
C LEU A 96 5.51 -8.17 2.69
N GLY A 97 4.28 -8.05 2.17
CA GLY A 97 3.50 -6.82 2.15
C GLY A 97 3.58 -6.04 0.84
N PHE A 98 4.17 -6.61 -0.21
CA PHE A 98 4.13 -6.03 -1.55
C PHE A 98 2.80 -6.35 -2.23
N MET A 99 2.13 -5.31 -2.74
CA MET A 99 0.91 -5.43 -3.50
C MET A 99 1.26 -5.47 -4.99
N PRO A 100 0.96 -6.55 -5.73
CA PRO A 100 1.15 -6.57 -7.18
C PRO A 100 0.16 -5.61 -7.84
N TRP A 101 0.56 -5.00 -8.96
CA TRP A 101 -0.36 -4.24 -9.80
C TRP A 101 -1.44 -5.13 -10.42
N ASP A 102 -1.02 -6.26 -10.96
CA ASP A 102 -1.93 -7.23 -11.55
C ASP A 102 -2.70 -7.98 -10.45
N ARG A 103 -3.93 -8.36 -10.77
CA ARG A 103 -4.78 -9.12 -9.83
C ARG A 103 -4.33 -10.57 -9.66
N TYR A 104 -3.77 -11.16 -10.71
CA TYR A 104 -3.38 -12.57 -10.76
C TYR A 104 -1.93 -12.71 -11.25
N PRO A 105 -1.20 -13.76 -10.82
CA PRO A 105 0.18 -14.01 -11.24
C PRO A 105 0.23 -14.57 -12.66
N VAL A 106 -0.26 -13.80 -13.63
CA VAL A 106 -0.25 -14.12 -15.05
C VAL A 106 0.78 -13.22 -15.74
N PRO A 107 1.74 -13.77 -16.50
CA PRO A 107 2.72 -12.97 -17.21
C PRO A 107 2.07 -11.88 -18.07
N SER A 108 2.48 -10.65 -17.83
CA SER A 108 1.98 -9.45 -18.48
C SER A 108 3.09 -8.39 -18.53
N PRO A 109 2.94 -7.32 -19.33
CA PRO A 109 3.86 -6.19 -19.30
C PRO A 109 4.00 -5.54 -17.92
N THR A 110 3.02 -5.67 -17.03
CA THR A 110 2.97 -5.07 -15.69
C THR A 110 3.18 -6.06 -14.55
N SER A 111 3.35 -7.34 -14.86
CA SER A 111 3.46 -8.43 -13.86
C SER A 111 4.66 -8.33 -12.92
N HIS A 112 5.64 -7.49 -13.26
CA HIS A 112 6.81 -7.18 -12.44
C HIS A 112 6.61 -5.97 -11.53
N VAL A 113 5.49 -5.26 -11.60
CA VAL A 113 5.23 -4.03 -10.85
C VAL A 113 4.58 -4.34 -9.51
N PHE A 114 5.23 -3.91 -8.43
CA PHE A 114 4.74 -4.08 -7.06
C PHE A 114 4.79 -2.76 -6.30
N HIS A 115 3.90 -2.63 -5.32
CA HIS A 115 3.80 -1.47 -4.44
C HIS A 115 3.94 -1.87 -2.97
N TYR A 116 4.89 -1.28 -2.27
CA TYR A 116 4.96 -1.36 -0.81
C TYR A 116 4.25 -0.16 -0.19
N VAL A 117 2.93 -0.28 -0.06
CA VAL A 117 2.05 0.81 0.37
C VAL A 117 2.34 1.28 1.81
N GLY A 118 2.94 0.41 2.63
CA GLY A 118 3.35 0.71 3.99
C GLY A 118 2.17 1.20 4.85
N PRO A 119 2.27 2.35 5.53
CA PRO A 119 1.22 2.85 6.43
C PRO A 119 -0.09 3.20 5.70
N TRP A 120 -0.03 3.45 4.39
CA TRP A 120 -1.18 3.89 3.60
C TRP A 120 -2.12 2.74 3.18
N SER A 121 -1.75 1.50 3.51
CA SER A 121 -2.63 0.34 3.34
C SER A 121 -3.96 0.54 4.07
N THR A 122 -3.92 1.16 5.25
CA THR A 122 -5.09 1.52 6.06
C THR A 122 -6.08 2.43 5.34
N VAL A 123 -5.60 3.38 4.52
CA VAL A 123 -6.45 4.25 3.68
C VAL A 123 -7.23 3.42 2.68
N GLY A 124 -6.54 2.48 2.04
CA GLY A 124 -7.17 1.54 1.11
C GLY A 124 -8.24 0.70 1.80
N ASP A 125 -7.91 0.07 2.91
CA ASP A 125 -8.84 -0.80 3.65
C ASP A 125 -10.07 -0.03 4.13
N PHE A 126 -9.84 1.17 4.64
CA PHE A 126 -10.87 2.09 5.08
C PHE A 126 -11.86 2.42 3.94
N LEU A 127 -11.35 2.89 2.79
CA LEU A 127 -12.20 3.30 1.67
C LEU A 127 -12.93 2.13 1.02
N HIS A 128 -12.31 0.94 0.95
CA HIS A 128 -13.02 -0.27 0.49
C HIS A 128 -14.14 -0.66 1.44
N GLY A 129 -13.92 -0.59 2.76
CA GLY A 129 -14.92 -0.88 3.78
C GLY A 129 -16.15 0.04 3.70
N GLU A 130 -15.98 1.27 3.22
CA GLU A 130 -17.08 2.22 2.99
C GLU A 130 -17.75 2.09 1.61
N GLY A 131 -17.33 1.15 0.77
CA GLY A 131 -17.82 1.02 -0.60
C GLY A 131 -17.30 2.11 -1.55
N ARG A 132 -16.16 2.72 -1.23
CA ARG A 132 -15.49 3.80 -1.99
C ARG A 132 -14.14 3.38 -2.54
N GLY A 133 -14.05 2.12 -2.98
CA GLY A 133 -12.80 1.50 -3.47
C GLY A 133 -12.20 2.22 -4.68
N ASP A 134 -13.03 2.88 -5.49
CA ASP A 134 -12.63 3.73 -6.62
C ASP A 134 -11.74 4.92 -6.17
N LEU A 135 -11.91 5.38 -4.93
CA LEU A 135 -11.12 6.47 -4.34
C LEU A 135 -9.89 5.97 -3.58
N ALA A 136 -9.73 4.66 -3.41
CA ALA A 136 -8.65 4.08 -2.64
C ALA A 136 -7.28 4.35 -3.27
N TRP A 137 -7.10 4.02 -4.55
CA TRP A 137 -5.82 4.21 -5.25
C TRP A 137 -5.40 5.68 -5.32
N PRO A 138 -6.26 6.63 -5.78
CA PRO A 138 -5.91 8.06 -5.76
C PRO A 138 -5.54 8.57 -4.37
N SER A 139 -6.28 8.13 -3.33
CA SER A 139 -6.00 8.56 -1.95
C SER A 139 -4.67 8.03 -1.43
N MET A 140 -4.34 6.76 -1.72
CA MET A 140 -3.06 6.17 -1.34
C MET A 140 -1.89 6.85 -2.05
N CYS A 141 -1.99 7.12 -3.36
CA CYS A 141 -0.96 7.85 -4.10
C CYS A 141 -0.76 9.25 -3.55
N CYS A 142 -1.84 10.00 -3.31
CA CYS A 142 -1.78 11.33 -2.74
C CYS A 142 -1.12 11.33 -1.35
N ALA A 143 -1.58 10.46 -0.46
CA ALA A 143 -1.04 10.35 0.90
C ALA A 143 0.45 9.99 0.90
N ALA A 144 0.85 9.01 0.08
CA ALA A 144 2.24 8.60 -0.05
C ALA A 144 3.12 9.71 -0.64
N GLN A 145 2.62 10.48 -1.60
CA GLN A 145 3.36 11.63 -2.15
C GLN A 145 3.49 12.77 -1.14
N ILE A 146 2.44 13.07 -0.36
CA ILE A 146 2.50 14.08 0.71
C ILE A 146 3.51 13.67 1.78
N GLU A 147 3.54 12.39 2.15
CA GLU A 147 4.47 11.85 3.14
C GLU A 147 5.93 12.21 2.84
N VAL A 148 6.32 12.09 1.57
CA VAL A 148 7.69 12.31 1.08
C VAL A 148 7.91 13.70 0.49
N GLY A 149 6.91 14.59 0.59
CA GLY A 149 7.01 15.96 0.07
C GLY A 149 7.08 16.06 -1.46
N ARG A 150 6.41 15.15 -2.18
CA ARG A 150 6.40 15.06 -3.66
C ARG A 150 5.04 15.35 -4.29
N TRP A 151 4.04 15.73 -3.49
CA TRP A 151 2.75 16.17 -4.00
C TRP A 151 2.87 17.57 -4.61
N ASP A 152 2.57 17.68 -5.90
CA ASP A 152 2.58 18.94 -6.67
C ASP A 152 1.18 19.27 -7.24
N GLY A 153 0.14 18.67 -6.66
CA GLY A 153 -1.24 18.87 -7.06
C GLY A 153 -1.92 20.02 -6.32
N ASN A 154 -3.23 20.16 -6.57
CA ASN A 154 -4.06 21.14 -5.88
C ASN A 154 -4.38 20.75 -4.43
N HIS A 155 -4.94 21.69 -3.66
CA HIS A 155 -5.47 21.46 -2.31
C HIS A 155 -4.46 20.81 -1.35
N THR A 156 -3.19 21.20 -1.45
CA THR A 156 -2.10 20.61 -0.66
C THR A 156 -2.39 20.62 0.84
N THR A 157 -2.93 21.72 1.36
CA THR A 157 -3.24 21.85 2.79
C THR A 157 -4.35 20.89 3.23
N GLU A 158 -5.47 20.84 2.50
CA GLU A 158 -6.60 19.98 2.82
C GLU A 158 -6.24 18.49 2.70
N ARG A 159 -5.47 18.14 1.65
CA ARG A 159 -4.96 16.77 1.47
C ARG A 159 -3.95 16.40 2.55
N THR A 160 -3.16 17.36 3.03
CA THR A 160 -2.24 17.15 4.17
C THR A 160 -3.01 16.84 5.44
N ILE A 161 -4.11 17.58 5.71
CA ILE A 161 -5.03 17.29 6.83
C ILE A 161 -5.57 15.87 6.72
N GLN A 162 -6.19 15.50 5.59
CA GLN A 162 -6.78 14.18 5.37
C GLN A 162 -5.72 13.06 5.48
N THR A 163 -4.54 13.27 4.89
CA THR A 163 -3.40 12.32 4.94
C THR A 163 -2.97 12.05 6.38
N HIS A 164 -2.78 13.10 7.18
CA HIS A 164 -2.33 12.91 8.55
C HIS A 164 -3.44 12.42 9.49
N MET A 165 -4.71 12.68 9.20
CA MET A 165 -5.82 12.02 9.91
C MET A 165 -5.79 10.51 9.69
N HIS A 166 -5.67 10.07 8.44
CA HIS A 166 -5.51 8.63 8.12
C HIS A 166 -4.28 8.03 8.80
N ARG A 167 -3.13 8.73 8.79
CA ARG A 167 -1.92 8.30 9.49
C ARG A 167 -2.15 8.09 11.00
N LEU A 168 -3.01 8.90 11.61
CA LEU A 168 -3.36 8.82 13.03
C LEU A 168 -4.44 7.75 13.32
N GLY A 169 -4.93 7.03 12.30
CA GLY A 169 -6.02 6.08 12.42
C GLY A 169 -7.38 6.73 12.60
N ILE A 170 -7.51 8.01 12.25
CA ILE A 170 -8.74 8.78 12.40
C ILE A 170 -9.57 8.65 11.14
N HIS A 171 -10.81 8.24 11.34
CA HIS A 171 -11.81 8.17 10.28
C HIS A 171 -12.06 9.55 9.70
N CYS A 172 -11.60 9.78 8.46
CA CYS A 172 -11.92 10.95 7.67
C CYS A 172 -12.28 10.54 6.24
N GLY A 173 -12.79 11.49 5.44
CA GLY A 173 -13.03 11.23 4.02
C GLY A 173 -11.77 10.83 3.23
N PRO A 174 -11.90 10.53 1.93
CA PRO A 174 -10.77 10.26 1.05
C PRO A 174 -9.77 11.42 1.03
N VAL A 175 -8.55 11.15 0.59
CA VAL A 175 -7.53 12.19 0.41
C VAL A 175 -7.76 12.87 -0.95
N ASP A 176 -8.81 13.68 -1.03
CA ASP A 176 -9.30 14.33 -2.25
C ASP A 176 -9.19 15.87 -2.23
N GLY A 177 -8.80 16.46 -1.09
CA GLY A 177 -8.74 17.91 -0.89
C GLY A 177 -10.07 18.57 -0.56
N ASN A 178 -11.18 17.82 -0.51
CA ASN A 178 -12.49 18.33 -0.12
C ASN A 178 -12.75 18.03 1.36
N ILE A 179 -12.79 19.08 2.19
CA ILE A 179 -13.11 18.96 3.61
C ILE A 179 -14.62 18.78 3.80
N GLY A 180 -15.10 17.56 3.56
CA GLY A 180 -16.51 17.18 3.69
C GLY A 180 -16.97 16.92 5.14
N PRO A 181 -18.26 16.58 5.33
CA PRO A 181 -18.87 16.43 6.66
C PRO A 181 -18.14 15.44 7.59
N VAL A 182 -17.64 14.33 7.05
CA VAL A 182 -16.88 13.32 7.81
C VAL A 182 -15.57 13.91 8.32
N THR A 183 -14.80 14.57 7.43
CA THR A 183 -13.53 15.23 7.80
C THR A 183 -13.75 16.38 8.78
N ILE A 184 -14.81 17.18 8.61
CA ILE A 184 -15.20 18.22 9.58
C ILE A 184 -15.50 17.62 10.95
N SER A 185 -16.21 16.50 10.99
CA SER A 185 -16.53 15.81 12.25
C SER A 185 -15.27 15.28 12.94
N ALA A 186 -14.34 14.71 12.17
CA ALA A 186 -13.03 14.30 12.65
C ALA A 186 -12.20 15.48 13.19
N MET A 187 -12.17 16.61 12.48
CA MET A 187 -11.49 17.83 12.93
C MET A 187 -12.07 18.34 14.26
N LYS A 188 -13.40 18.29 14.42
CA LYS A 188 -14.08 18.65 15.67
C LYS A 188 -13.69 17.72 16.82
N ALA A 189 -13.66 16.41 16.59
CA ALA A 189 -13.27 15.43 17.59
C ALA A 189 -11.82 15.63 18.08
N LEU A 190 -10.94 16.15 17.21
CA LEU A 190 -9.56 16.50 17.54
C LEU A 190 -9.38 17.91 18.12
N GLY A 191 -10.45 18.68 18.31
CA GLY A 191 -10.35 20.06 18.76
C GLY A 191 -9.67 21.02 17.76
N LEU A 192 -9.61 20.63 16.48
CA LEU A 192 -9.02 21.45 15.39
C LEU A 192 -10.05 22.35 14.71
N ASN A 193 -11.32 22.26 15.12
CA ASN A 193 -12.40 23.06 14.54
C ASN A 193 -12.21 24.55 14.84
N GLY A 194 -12.30 25.38 13.80
CA GLY A 194 -12.09 26.83 13.89
C GLY A 194 -10.63 27.28 13.76
N LEU A 195 -9.68 26.35 13.67
CA LEU A 195 -8.33 26.66 13.23
C LEU A 195 -8.31 26.93 11.72
N GLU A 196 -7.40 27.82 11.30
CA GLU A 196 -7.03 27.96 9.90
C GLU A 196 -6.44 26.64 9.38
N SER A 197 -6.76 26.25 8.14
CA SER A 197 -6.34 24.97 7.55
C SER A 197 -4.84 24.73 7.66
N LEU A 198 -4.01 25.75 7.45
CA LEU A 198 -2.54 25.61 7.56
C LEU A 198 -2.11 25.22 8.98
N ARG A 199 -2.67 25.88 10.00
CA ARG A 199 -2.40 25.56 11.41
C ARG A 199 -2.91 24.18 11.81
N ALA A 200 -4.08 23.79 11.29
CA ALA A 200 -4.61 22.44 11.51
C ALA A 200 -3.70 21.37 10.89
N ALA A 201 -3.19 21.61 9.68
CA ALA A 201 -2.23 20.72 9.01
C ALA A 201 -0.93 20.60 9.81
N GLU A 202 -0.34 21.73 10.24
CA GLU A 202 0.87 21.76 11.08
C GLU A 202 0.67 20.99 12.41
N ALA A 203 -0.48 21.17 13.07
CA ALA A 203 -0.80 20.43 14.28
C ALA A 203 -0.83 18.92 14.03
N LEU A 204 -1.52 18.48 12.97
CA LEU A 204 -1.63 17.06 12.60
C LEU A 204 -0.29 16.42 12.19
N VAL A 205 0.58 17.16 11.52
CA VAL A 205 1.95 16.70 11.16
C VAL A 205 2.74 16.36 12.42
N ASN A 206 2.61 17.19 13.46
CA ASN A 206 3.37 17.06 14.70
C ASN A 206 2.79 16.04 15.71
N MET A 207 1.58 15.54 15.48
CA MET A 207 0.99 14.50 16.32
C MET A 207 1.75 13.17 16.16
N SER A 208 2.00 12.49 17.28
CA SER A 208 2.60 11.15 17.26
C SER A 208 1.59 10.12 16.78
N THR A 209 2.02 9.22 15.89
CA THR A 209 1.19 8.07 15.49
C THR A 209 0.97 7.18 16.71
N PRO A 210 -0.26 6.69 16.97
CA PRO A 210 -0.50 5.72 18.04
C PRO A 210 0.40 4.48 17.86
N PRO A 211 0.98 3.94 18.94
CA PRO A 211 1.77 2.72 18.83
C PRO A 211 0.86 1.57 18.36
N VAL A 212 1.35 0.78 17.40
CA VAL A 212 0.70 -0.47 17.03
C VAL A 212 0.87 -1.42 18.22
N LEU A 213 -0.21 -1.64 18.96
CA LEU A 213 -0.19 -2.58 20.07
C LEU A 213 -0.06 -4.00 19.51
N PRO A 214 0.86 -4.84 20.04
CA PRO A 214 0.89 -6.25 19.72
C PRO A 214 -0.48 -6.86 20.04
N GLN A 215 -1.22 -7.26 19.02
CA GLN A 215 -2.46 -8.00 19.22
C GLN A 215 -2.08 -9.45 19.53
N ALA A 216 -2.72 -10.03 20.55
CA ALA A 216 -2.61 -11.46 20.78
C ALA A 216 -3.12 -12.22 19.54
N ARG A 217 -2.52 -13.38 19.23
CA ARG A 217 -2.99 -14.27 18.17
C ARG A 217 -4.50 -14.44 18.30
N GLN A 218 -5.24 -14.08 17.25
CA GLN A 218 -6.67 -14.29 17.17
C GLN A 218 -6.95 -15.43 16.20
N GLN A 219 -7.97 -16.23 16.52
CA GLN A 219 -8.47 -17.29 15.66
C GLN A 219 -9.94 -17.05 15.39
N GLY A 220 -10.36 -17.32 14.16
CA GLY A 220 -11.73 -17.15 13.72
C GLY A 220 -12.09 -18.11 12.60
N HIS A 221 -13.34 -18.04 12.17
CA HIS A 221 -13.83 -18.81 11.04
C HIS A 221 -14.78 -17.93 10.24
N VAL A 222 -14.58 -17.89 8.92
CA VAL A 222 -15.41 -17.08 8.01
C VAL A 222 -16.23 -18.02 7.13
N VAL A 223 -17.54 -17.77 7.12
CA VAL A 223 -18.54 -18.51 6.35
C VAL A 223 -19.45 -17.53 5.64
N LEU A 224 -19.64 -17.71 4.33
CA LEU A 224 -20.58 -16.95 3.50
C LEU A 224 -21.63 -17.89 2.90
N GLY A 225 -22.46 -18.47 3.76
CA GLY A 225 -23.76 -19.04 3.39
C GLY A 225 -23.79 -20.09 2.26
N GLY A 226 -22.68 -20.80 1.98
CA GLY A 226 -22.59 -21.77 0.87
C GLY A 226 -22.30 -21.16 -0.51
N VAL A 227 -22.01 -19.87 -0.59
CA VAL A 227 -21.59 -19.22 -1.84
C VAL A 227 -20.13 -19.59 -2.11
N PRO A 228 -19.77 -20.00 -3.35
CA PRO A 228 -18.38 -20.22 -3.73
C PRO A 228 -17.56 -18.95 -3.47
N MET A 229 -16.46 -19.10 -2.73
CA MET A 229 -15.57 -17.99 -2.44
C MET A 229 -14.11 -18.43 -2.50
N GLN A 230 -13.23 -17.50 -2.84
CA GLN A 230 -11.78 -17.68 -2.77
C GLN A 230 -11.19 -16.69 -1.78
N ALA A 231 -10.36 -17.18 -0.87
CA ALA A 231 -9.64 -16.35 0.08
C ALA A 231 -8.21 -16.09 -0.40
N PHE A 232 -7.79 -14.83 -0.32
CA PHE A 232 -6.41 -14.39 -0.51
C PHE A 232 -5.97 -13.68 0.76
N THR A 233 -4.83 -14.08 1.32
CA THR A 233 -4.30 -13.46 2.53
C THR A 233 -2.92 -12.85 2.30
N SER A 234 -2.61 -11.79 3.04
CA SER A 234 -1.27 -11.20 3.09
C SER A 234 -0.93 -10.70 4.49
N GLY A 235 0.36 -10.52 4.79
CA GLY A 235 0.84 -10.09 6.11
C GLY A 235 0.67 -11.17 7.18
N GLY A 236 0.33 -10.76 8.42
CA GLY A 236 0.12 -11.64 9.57
C GLY A 236 -1.25 -12.32 9.59
N VAL A 237 -1.97 -12.34 8.47
CA VAL A 237 -3.28 -13.00 8.34
C VAL A 237 -3.09 -14.27 7.51
N HIS A 238 -3.61 -15.39 8.01
CA HIS A 238 -3.50 -16.69 7.38
C HIS A 238 -4.85 -17.39 7.34
N THR A 239 -5.16 -18.02 6.21
CA THR A 239 -6.37 -18.83 6.07
C THR A 239 -6.07 -20.26 5.68
N VAL A 240 -6.88 -21.19 6.19
CA VAL A 240 -6.94 -22.58 5.74
C VAL A 240 -8.35 -22.86 5.25
N GLU A 241 -8.47 -23.39 4.03
CA GLU A 241 -9.76 -23.79 3.48
C GLU A 241 -10.36 -24.94 4.31
N THR A 242 -11.64 -24.82 4.60
CA THR A 242 -12.42 -25.81 5.35
C THR A 242 -13.65 -26.21 4.55
N ARG A 243 -14.38 -27.24 4.99
CA ARG A 243 -15.57 -27.73 4.26
C ARG A 243 -16.66 -26.69 4.01
N ASN A 244 -16.73 -25.63 4.82
CA ASN A 244 -17.81 -24.64 4.79
C ASN A 244 -17.29 -23.19 4.76
N GLY A 245 -16.02 -22.95 4.46
CA GLY A 245 -15.44 -21.60 4.48
C GLY A 245 -13.96 -21.62 4.79
N TYR A 246 -13.46 -20.62 5.52
CA TYR A 246 -12.03 -20.48 5.83
C TYR A 246 -11.79 -20.32 7.34
N ALA A 247 -10.91 -21.16 7.89
CA ALA A 247 -10.36 -20.93 9.22
C ALA A 247 -9.32 -19.81 9.12
N LEU A 248 -9.41 -18.82 10.00
CA LEU A 248 -8.61 -17.61 10.02
C LEU A 248 -7.69 -17.61 11.24
N THR A 249 -6.42 -17.33 11.04
CA THR A 249 -5.47 -16.98 12.11
C THR A 249 -4.91 -15.59 11.84
N VAL A 250 -4.95 -14.72 12.85
CA VAL A 250 -4.43 -13.36 12.80
C VAL A 250 -3.33 -13.23 13.85
N ASP A 251 -2.09 -13.23 13.37
CA ASP A 251 -0.87 -13.09 14.17
C ASP A 251 -0.34 -11.65 14.18
N GLY A 252 -0.94 -10.77 13.38
CA GLY A 252 -0.60 -9.37 13.29
C GLY A 252 -1.32 -8.65 12.14
N PRO A 253 -0.87 -7.44 11.78
CA PRO A 253 -1.44 -6.69 10.65
C PRO A 253 -1.35 -7.48 9.34
N GLY A 254 -2.43 -7.50 8.58
CA GLY A 254 -2.50 -8.21 7.30
C GLY A 254 -3.90 -8.06 6.69
N ARG A 255 -4.12 -8.72 5.56
CA ARG A 255 -5.39 -8.66 4.83
C ARG A 255 -5.95 -10.04 4.60
N LEU A 256 -7.27 -10.13 4.62
CA LEU A 256 -8.07 -11.22 4.08
C LEU A 256 -8.97 -10.61 2.99
N ILE A 257 -8.77 -11.02 1.75
CA ILE A 257 -9.61 -10.66 0.61
C ILE A 257 -10.43 -11.89 0.27
N LEU A 258 -11.76 -11.76 0.35
CA LEU A 258 -12.69 -12.81 -0.07
C LEU A 258 -13.28 -12.40 -1.41
N THR A 259 -12.94 -13.13 -2.47
CA THR A 259 -13.65 -13.02 -3.73
C THR A 259 -14.84 -13.95 -3.66
N VAL A 260 -16.04 -13.37 -3.66
CA VAL A 260 -17.29 -14.12 -3.72
C VAL A 260 -17.70 -14.20 -5.19
N GLY A 261 -17.85 -15.42 -5.71
CA GLY A 261 -18.34 -15.62 -7.07
C GLY A 261 -19.85 -15.41 -7.16
N GLU A 262 -20.34 -15.14 -8.38
CA GLU A 262 -21.72 -15.45 -8.75
C GLU A 262 -21.92 -16.97 -8.90
#